data_AF-A0AAU6E383-F1
#
_entry.id   AF-A0AAU6E383-F1
#
_cell.length_a   1.000
_cell.length_b   1.000
_cell.length_c   1.000
_cell.angle_alpha   90.00
_cell.angle_beta   90.00
_cell.angle_gamma   90.00
#
_symmetry.space_group_name_H-M   'P 1'
#
loop_
_entity.id
_entity.type
_entity.pdbx_description
1 polymer ?
#
loop_
_entity_poly.entity_id
_entity_poly.type
_entity_poly.pdbx_seq_one_letter_code
_entity_poly.pdbx_strand_id
1 'polypeptide(L)' 'MRAYIPELPPDILDGAINPLPGFDLTVSLDGALGGYKAMDERMALKVLTRY' A
#
# COMPACT_ATOMS: atom_id res chain seq x y z
N MET A 1 -2.77 -17.14 11.82
CA MET A 1 -1.87 -17.66 10.77
C MET A 1 -0.98 -16.52 10.29
N ARG A 2 0.36 -16.65 10.43
CA ARG A 2 1.36 -15.66 9.94
C ARG A 2 2.41 -16.31 9.02
N ALA A 3 2.09 -17.49 8.47
CA ALA A 3 3.05 -18.40 7.85
C ALA A 3 3.90 -17.76 6.73
N TYR A 4 3.35 -16.81 5.99
CA TYR A 4 4.00 -16.20 4.82
C TYR A 4 4.66 -14.84 5.09
N ILE A 5 4.56 -14.33 6.32
CA ILE A 5 5.17 -13.04 6.68
C ILE A 5 6.70 -13.08 6.76
N PRO A 6 7.39 -14.14 7.22
CA PRO A 6 8.84 -14.09 7.40
C PRO A 6 9.65 -14.27 6.10
N GLU A 7 9.02 -14.68 4.99
CA GLU A 7 9.73 -15.03 3.75
C GLU A 7 10.08 -13.80 2.90
N LEU A 8 9.20 -12.80 2.85
CA LEU A 8 9.34 -11.60 2.02
C LEU A 8 10.20 -10.44 2.60
N PRO A 9 10.33 -10.25 3.93
CA PRO A 9 11.08 -9.12 4.49
C PRO A 9 12.54 -9.02 4.05
N PRO A 10 13.34 -10.11 3.98
CA PRO A 10 14.73 -10.01 3.52
C PRO A 10 14.83 -9.41 2.11
N ASP A 11 14.06 -9.92 1.16
CA ASP A 11 14.08 -9.45 -0.24
C ASP A 11 13.62 -7.98 -0.38
N ILE A 12 12.73 -7.50 0.49
CA ILE A 12 12.31 -6.10 0.52
C ILE A 12 13.43 -5.22 1.07
N LEU A 13 14.11 -5.65 2.13
CA LEU A 13 15.18 -4.90 2.79
C LEU A 13 16.44 -4.82 1.93
N ASP A 14 16.75 -5.91 1.22
CA ASP A 14 17.88 -5.98 0.27
C ASP A 14 17.55 -5.31 -1.08
N GLY A 15 16.30 -4.86 -1.26
CA GLY A 15 15.85 -4.13 -2.45
C GLY A 15 15.55 -5.00 -3.67
N ALA A 16 15.58 -6.33 -3.54
CA ALA A 16 15.20 -7.27 -4.59
C ALA A 16 13.72 -7.18 -4.96
N ILE A 17 12.86 -6.80 -4.00
CA ILE A 17 11.42 -6.56 -4.21
C ILE A 17 11.07 -5.14 -3.79
N ASN A 18 10.47 -4.37 -4.71
CA ASN A 18 9.87 -3.09 -4.40
C ASN A 18 8.33 -3.21 -4.27
N PRO A 19 7.75 -3.08 -3.07
CA PRO A 19 6.29 -3.17 -2.88
C PRO A 19 5.53 -1.88 -3.19
N LEU A 20 6.23 -0.77 -3.47
CA LEU A 20 5.62 0.55 -3.68
C LEU A 20 4.88 0.77 -5.03
N PRO A 21 5.26 0.16 -6.18
CA PRO A 21 4.68 0.49 -7.49
C PRO A 21 3.17 0.23 -7.64
N GLY A 22 2.52 -0.44 -6.69
CA GLY A 22 1.07 -0.64 -6.68
C GLY A 22 0.28 0.50 -6.02
N PHE A 23 0.94 1.43 -5.33
CA PHE A 23 0.32 2.58 -4.69
C PHE A 23 0.27 3.76 -5.67
N ASP A 24 -0.92 4.02 -6.20
CA ASP A 24 -1.18 5.02 -7.24
C ASP A 24 -1.88 6.28 -6.70
N LEU A 25 -2.28 6.28 -5.43
CA LEU A 25 -2.80 7.45 -4.73
C LEU A 25 -2.17 7.59 -3.34
N THR A 26 -1.80 8.81 -2.94
CA THR A 26 -1.36 9.13 -1.58
C THR A 26 -2.34 10.09 -0.93
N VAL A 27 -2.73 9.81 0.31
CA VAL A 27 -3.62 10.69 1.11
C VAL A 27 -3.04 10.95 2.50
N SER A 28 -3.47 12.03 3.15
CA SER A 28 -3.24 12.23 4.59
C SER A 28 -4.10 11.28 5.43
N LEU A 29 -3.82 11.18 6.72
CA LEU A 29 -4.66 10.43 7.66
C LEU A 29 -6.13 10.90 7.63
N ASP A 30 -6.37 12.22 7.64
CA ASP A 30 -7.72 12.79 7.55
C ASP A 30 -8.39 12.49 6.19
N GLY A 31 -7.60 12.25 5.15
CA GLY A 31 -8.05 11.91 3.80
C GLY A 31 -8.39 10.43 3.59
N ALA A 32 -8.28 9.57 4.62
CA ALA A 32 -8.48 8.13 4.48
C ALA A 32 -9.84 7.76 3.88
N LEU A 33 -10.92 8.45 4.28
CA LEU A 33 -12.27 8.23 3.72
C LEU A 33 -12.33 8.49 2.20
N GLY A 34 -11.64 9.53 1.73
CA GLY A 34 -11.52 9.82 0.31
C GLY A 34 -10.74 8.74 -0.43
N GLY A 35 -9.70 8.18 0.20
CA GLY A 35 -8.95 7.04 -0.33
C GLY A 35 -9.82 5.79 -0.52
N TYR A 36 -10.66 5.45 0.46
CA TYR A 36 -11.61 4.35 0.34
C TYR A 36 -12.60 4.57 -0.80
N LYS A 37 -13.17 5.77 -0.91
CA LYS A 37 -14.08 6.12 -2.01
C LYS A 37 -13.40 5.98 -3.38
N ALA A 38 -12.16 6.47 -3.52
CA ALA A 38 -11.41 6.34 -4.76
C ALA A 38 -11.14 4.88 -5.15
N MET A 39 -10.92 3.99 -4.18
CA MET A 39 -10.77 2.55 -4.45
C MET A 39 -12.10 1.90 -4.85
N ASP A 40 -13.20 2.27 -4.20
CA ASP A 40 -14.55 1.77 -4.50
C ASP A 40 -14.99 2.16 -5.92
N GLU A 41 -14.78 3.43 -6.29
CA GLU A 41 -15.08 3.97 -7.62
C GLU A 41 -14.04 3.55 -8.69
N ARG A 42 -13.05 2.72 -8.32
CA ARG A 42 -11.92 2.29 -9.17
C ARG A 42 -11.14 3.43 -9.81
N MET A 43 -11.06 4.56 -9.13
CA MET A 43 -10.17 5.67 -9.47
C MET A 43 -8.75 5.47 -8.93
N ALA A 44 -8.57 4.58 -7.94
CA ALA A 44 -7.26 4.19 -7.40
C ALA A 44 -7.19 2.67 -7.17
N LEU A 45 -6.01 2.09 -7.40
CA LEU A 45 -5.70 0.68 -7.17
C LEU A 45 -5.24 0.40 -5.74
N LYS A 46 -4.30 1.19 -5.21
CA LYS A 46 -3.94 1.20 -3.78
C LYS A 46 -3.61 2.60 -3.29
N VAL A 47 -4.08 2.88 -2.09
CA VAL A 47 -3.87 4.15 -1.42
C VAL A 47 -2.81 4.02 -0.34
N LEU A 48 -1.81 4.92 -0.36
CA LEU A 48 -0.83 5.08 0.70
C LEU A 48 -1.27 6.22 1.62
N THR A 49 -1.54 5.91 2.88
CA THR A 49 -1.82 6.92 3.90
C THR A 49 -0.52 7.40 4.53
N ARG A 50 -0.30 8.72 4.55
CA ARG A 50 0.80 9.35 5.28
C ARG A 50 0.26 10.18 6.45
N TYR A 51 1.05 10.16 7.52
CA TYR A 51 0.88 10.99 8.71
C TYR A 51 1.63 12.31 8.52
#